data_AF-A0A9Q0W7K6-F1
#
_entry.id   AF-A0A9Q0W7K6-F1
#
_cell.length_a   1.000
_cell.length_b   1.000
_cell.length_c   1.000
_cell.angle_alpha   90.00
_cell.angle_beta   90.00
_cell.angle_gamma   90.00
#
_symmetry.space_group_name_H-M   'P 1'
#
loop_
_entity.id
_entity.type
_entity.pdbx_description
1 polymer ?
#
loop_
_entity_poly.entity_id
_entity_poly.type
_entity_poly.pdbx_seq_one_letter_code
_entity_poly.pdbx_strand_id
1 'polypeptide(L)'
;MALTPFASSFCTLPTLASPTRASVGPVSSKNYRSLPPKVRCMVATEAADQIVRRSANYQSSTWEYDFVQSLTSKYKGEPYTARNRKLKAEIRMRLANASKPLDQLELIDTLQRLGLSYHFVDEIESILKSLFDENHIQNTKT
;
A
#
# COMPACT_ATOMS: atom_id res chain seq x y z
N MET A 1 -16.51 -43.68 -12.77
CA MET A 1 -15.84 -42.37 -12.66
C MET A 1 -16.88 -41.30 -12.97
N ALA A 2 -17.47 -40.69 -11.94
CA ALA A 2 -18.52 -39.68 -12.11
C ALA A 2 -17.90 -38.28 -12.01
N LEU A 3 -18.10 -37.48 -13.06
CA LEU A 3 -17.74 -36.06 -13.13
C LEU A 3 -18.83 -35.26 -12.41
N THR A 4 -18.44 -34.41 -11.46
CA THR A 4 -19.33 -33.38 -10.89
C THR A 4 -18.91 -32.00 -11.39
N PRO A 5 -19.84 -31.09 -11.71
CA PRO A 5 -19.51 -29.75 -12.16
C PRO A 5 -19.31 -28.79 -10.98
N PHE A 6 -18.28 -27.96 -11.10
CA PHE A 6 -17.91 -26.90 -10.16
C PHE A 6 -18.92 -25.75 -10.27
N ALA A 7 -19.74 -25.54 -9.24
CA ALA A 7 -20.69 -24.43 -9.18
C ALA A 7 -19.96 -23.13 -8.79
N SER A 8 -19.85 -22.19 -9.73
CA SER A 8 -19.38 -20.84 -9.46
C SER A 8 -20.46 -20.05 -8.72
N SER A 9 -20.30 -19.88 -7.40
CA SER A 9 -21.12 -18.97 -6.62
C SER A 9 -20.67 -17.53 -6.89
N PHE A 10 -21.48 -16.78 -7.64
CA PHE A 10 -21.31 -15.34 -7.79
C PHE A 10 -21.83 -14.64 -6.53
N CYS A 11 -20.95 -13.96 -5.80
CA CYS A 11 -21.34 -13.11 -4.68
C CYS A 11 -21.99 -11.82 -5.21
N THR A 12 -23.28 -11.63 -4.92
CA THR A 12 -24.00 -10.38 -5.14
C THR A 12 -23.61 -9.35 -4.09
N LEU A 13 -23.25 -8.14 -4.55
CA LEU A 13 -22.92 -7.00 -3.70
C LEU A 13 -24.19 -6.44 -3.01
N PRO A 14 -24.16 -6.11 -1.70
CA PRO A 14 -25.26 -5.42 -1.07
C PRO A 14 -25.26 -3.93 -1.45
N THR A 15 -26.46 -3.39 -1.70
CA THR A 15 -26.67 -1.98 -2.03
C THR A 15 -26.52 -1.11 -0.78
N LEU A 16 -25.66 -0.10 -0.85
CA LEU A 16 -25.42 0.90 0.20
C LEU A 16 -26.59 1.89 0.29
N ALA A 17 -27.40 1.80 1.36
CA ALA A 17 -28.32 2.87 1.74
C ALA A 17 -27.55 4.00 2.45
N SER A 18 -27.75 5.24 2.01
CA SER A 18 -27.08 6.42 2.57
C SER A 18 -27.65 6.83 3.93
N PRO A 19 -26.84 7.35 4.86
CA PRO A 19 -27.32 7.77 6.18
C PRO A 19 -28.02 9.13 6.12
N THR A 20 -29.19 9.22 6.74
CA THR A 20 -29.96 10.47 6.90
C THR A 20 -29.29 11.39 7.92
N ARG A 21 -28.97 12.62 7.49
CA ARG A 21 -28.36 13.68 8.30
C ARG A 21 -29.36 14.20 9.35
N ALA A 22 -29.07 14.05 10.64
CA ALA A 22 -29.81 14.70 11.71
C ALA A 22 -29.45 16.19 11.82
N SER A 23 -30.47 17.05 11.94
CA SER A 23 -30.32 18.50 12.11
C SER A 23 -30.03 18.86 13.56
N VAL A 24 -29.03 19.71 13.80
CA VAL A 24 -28.64 20.20 15.12
C VAL A 24 -29.38 21.51 15.42
N GLY A 25 -30.16 21.54 16.50
CA GLY A 25 -30.87 22.75 16.97
C GLY A 25 -29.94 23.80 17.61
N PRO A 26 -30.43 25.03 17.86
CA PRO A 26 -29.58 26.16 18.21
C PRO A 26 -29.08 26.10 19.66
N VAL A 27 -27.81 26.45 19.84
CA VAL A 27 -27.12 26.57 21.13
C VAL A 27 -27.55 27.87 21.82
N SER A 28 -28.17 27.76 22.99
CA SER A 28 -28.45 28.89 23.87
C SER A 28 -27.20 29.22 24.71
N SER A 29 -26.62 30.38 24.46
CA SER A 29 -25.46 30.92 25.17
C SER A 29 -25.86 31.40 26.56
N LYS A 30 -25.28 30.83 27.62
CA LYS A 30 -25.41 31.35 29.00
C LYS A 30 -24.05 31.72 29.55
N ASN A 31 -24.00 32.94 30.09
CA ASN A 31 -22.83 33.69 30.51
C ASN A 31 -21.95 32.96 31.54
N TYR A 32 -20.64 32.99 31.28
CA TYR A 32 -19.60 32.43 32.13
C TYR A 32 -19.37 33.29 33.36
N ARG A 33 -19.78 32.81 34.54
CA ARG A 33 -19.04 33.04 35.80
C ARG A 33 -19.27 31.85 36.74
N SER A 34 -18.31 30.93 36.79
CA SER A 34 -18.14 30.09 37.97
C SER A 34 -16.66 29.70 38.11
N LEU A 35 -16.21 29.72 39.36
CA LEU A 35 -14.84 29.52 39.86
C LEU A 35 -14.17 28.24 39.33
N PRO A 36 -12.82 28.13 39.38
CA PRO A 36 -12.12 26.95 38.91
C PRO A 36 -12.69 25.69 39.56
N PRO A 37 -12.96 24.61 38.79
CA PRO A 37 -13.53 23.41 39.36
C PRO A 37 -12.47 22.80 40.29
N LYS A 38 -12.79 22.73 41.57
CA LYS A 38 -12.00 21.99 42.55
C LYS A 38 -12.08 20.52 42.14
N VAL A 39 -11.01 19.98 41.55
CA VAL A 39 -10.94 18.57 41.16
C VAL A 39 -10.95 17.76 42.45
N ARG A 40 -12.11 17.22 42.80
CA ARG A 40 -12.27 16.31 43.92
C ARG A 40 -12.28 14.90 43.36
N CYS A 41 -11.18 14.18 43.52
CA CYS A 41 -11.16 12.75 43.29
C CYS A 41 -12.05 12.10 44.35
N MET A 42 -13.16 11.48 43.93
CA MET A 42 -13.97 10.61 44.77
C MET A 42 -13.59 9.16 44.47
N VAL A 43 -13.30 8.39 45.52
CA VAL A 43 -13.31 6.93 45.42
C VAL A 43 -14.77 6.51 45.25
N ALA A 44 -15.06 5.81 44.15
CA ALA A 44 -16.39 5.28 43.90
C ALA A 44 -16.70 4.19 44.94
N THR A 45 -17.57 4.50 45.90
CA THR A 45 -18.25 3.50 46.72
C THR A 45 -19.32 2.83 45.87
N GLU A 46 -19.29 1.50 45.86
CA GLU A 46 -20.06 0.60 45.02
C GLU A 46 -21.56 0.94 44.94
N ALA A 47 -21.95 1.63 43.87
CA ALA A 47 -23.17 1.30 43.15
C ALA A 47 -22.68 0.72 41.83
N ALA A 48 -23.09 -0.50 41.51
CA ALA A 48 -22.72 -1.19 40.27
C ALA A 48 -23.42 -0.54 39.05
N ASP A 49 -23.16 0.74 38.82
CA ASP A 49 -23.50 1.42 37.57
C ASP A 49 -22.47 0.95 36.55
N GLN A 50 -22.87 -0.02 35.72
CA GLN A 50 -22.02 -0.57 34.67
C GLN A 50 -21.51 0.58 33.80
N ILE A 51 -20.22 0.87 33.86
CA ILE A 51 -19.58 1.79 32.93
C ILE A 51 -19.66 1.15 31.53
N VAL A 52 -20.66 1.53 30.74
CA VAL A 52 -20.86 1.01 29.38
C VAL A 52 -19.82 1.64 28.45
N ARG A 53 -18.86 0.84 28.01
CA ARG A 53 -17.87 1.23 27.00
C ARG A 53 -18.53 1.30 25.63
N ARG A 54 -18.33 2.40 24.89
CA ARG A 54 -18.77 2.53 23.49
C ARG A 54 -17.95 1.62 22.57
N SER A 55 -18.61 0.84 21.70
CA SER A 55 -17.96 0.11 20.61
C SER A 55 -17.92 0.96 19.34
N ALA A 56 -16.83 0.83 18.57
CA ALA A 56 -16.68 1.51 17.28
C ALA A 56 -17.33 0.75 16.11
N ASN A 57 -17.86 -0.46 16.36
CA ASN A 57 -18.50 -1.32 15.36
C ASN A 57 -17.64 -1.56 14.11
N TYR A 58 -16.34 -1.85 14.31
CA TYR A 58 -15.45 -2.25 13.23
C TYR A 58 -15.95 -3.53 12.56
N GLN A 59 -15.86 -3.57 11.23
CA GLN A 59 -16.11 -4.78 10.47
C GLN A 59 -14.97 -5.78 10.69
N SER A 60 -15.29 -7.06 10.54
CA SER A 60 -14.28 -8.13 10.56
C SER A 60 -13.30 -7.98 9.40
N SER A 61 -12.16 -8.67 9.48
CA SER A 61 -11.22 -8.75 8.38
C SER A 61 -11.89 -9.33 7.14
N THR A 62 -11.57 -8.77 5.96
CA THR A 62 -11.98 -9.34 4.67
C THR A 62 -11.38 -10.72 4.43
N TRP A 63 -10.20 -10.98 5.02
CA TRP A 63 -9.49 -12.23 4.88
C TRP A 63 -9.63 -13.08 6.14
N GLU A 64 -10.10 -14.30 5.96
CA GLU A 64 -10.16 -15.32 7.01
C GLU A 64 -8.76 -15.91 7.25
N TYR A 65 -8.50 -16.32 8.48
CA TYR A 65 -7.21 -16.88 8.88
C TYR A 65 -6.83 -18.13 8.06
N ASP A 66 -7.77 -19.08 7.93
CA ASP A 66 -7.54 -20.32 7.17
C ASP A 66 -7.30 -20.05 5.68
N PHE A 67 -7.99 -19.04 5.13
CA PHE A 67 -7.74 -18.59 3.76
C PHE A 67 -6.29 -18.11 3.60
N VAL A 68 -5.82 -17.21 4.48
CA VAL A 68 -4.44 -16.70 4.43
C VAL A 68 -3.43 -17.83 4.61
N GLN A 69 -3.70 -18.79 5.50
CA GLN A 69 -2.83 -19.94 5.72
C GLN A 69 -2.77 -20.90 4.53
N SER A 70 -3.87 -21.01 3.77
CA SER A 70 -3.95 -21.85 2.57
C SER A 70 -3.19 -21.30 1.35
N LEU A 71 -2.73 -20.05 1.39
CA LEU A 71 -2.09 -19.40 0.24
C LEU A 71 -0.79 -20.12 -0.14
N THR A 72 -0.76 -20.66 -1.35
CA THR A 72 0.42 -21.26 -1.96
C THR A 72 0.77 -20.56 -3.27
N SER A 73 2.04 -20.60 -3.67
CA SER A 73 2.48 -19.99 -4.93
C SER A 73 3.04 -21.05 -5.86
N LYS A 74 2.46 -21.12 -7.07
CA LYS A 74 2.94 -21.95 -8.18
C LYS A 74 4.25 -21.45 -8.79
N TYR A 75 4.66 -20.22 -8.45
CA TYR A 75 5.86 -19.56 -8.99
C TYR A 75 7.11 -19.82 -8.15
N LYS A 76 7.05 -20.82 -7.27
CA LYS A 76 8.18 -21.32 -6.49
C LYS A 76 8.84 -22.45 -7.27
N GLY A 77 10.17 -22.42 -7.45
CA GLY A 77 10.92 -23.52 -8.04
C GLY A 77 11.98 -23.12 -9.06
N GLU A 78 12.83 -24.09 -9.39
CA GLU A 78 13.97 -23.96 -10.31
C GLU A 78 13.62 -23.27 -11.64
N PRO A 79 12.58 -23.68 -12.41
CA PRO A 79 12.36 -23.13 -13.75
C PRO A 79 12.06 -21.63 -13.74
N TYR A 80 11.33 -21.15 -12.73
CA TYR A 80 11.04 -19.73 -12.57
C TYR A 80 12.28 -18.94 -12.13
N THR A 81 13.10 -19.51 -11.25
CA THR A 81 14.36 -18.87 -10.83
C THR A 81 15.38 -18.80 -11.95
N ALA A 82 15.49 -19.84 -12.78
CA ALA A 82 16.37 -19.86 -13.95
C ALA A 82 15.93 -18.81 -14.97
N ARG A 83 14.63 -18.75 -15.29
CA ARG A 83 14.07 -17.71 -16.16
C ARG A 83 14.29 -16.30 -15.59
N ASN A 84 14.12 -16.10 -14.28
CA ASN A 84 14.36 -14.82 -13.63
C ASN A 84 15.82 -14.37 -13.79
N ARG A 85 16.79 -15.27 -13.56
CA ARG A 85 18.23 -14.97 -13.74
C ARG A 85 18.54 -14.61 -15.19
N LYS A 86 18.01 -15.35 -16.15
CA LYS A 86 18.18 -15.06 -17.59
C LYS A 86 17.67 -13.67 -17.94
N LEU A 87 16.43 -13.34 -17.55
CA LEU A 87 15.85 -12.02 -17.82
C LEU A 87 16.64 -10.89 -17.15
N LYS A 88 17.13 -11.09 -15.92
CA LYS A 88 18.00 -10.10 -15.25
C LYS A 88 19.27 -9.84 -16.06
N ALA A 89 19.92 -10.88 -16.57
CA ALA A 89 21.11 -10.73 -17.40
C ALA A 89 20.81 -9.99 -18.71
N GLU A 90 19.69 -10.30 -19.37
CA GLU A 90 19.25 -9.61 -20.60
C GLU A 90 19.01 -8.11 -20.36
N ILE A 91 18.36 -7.75 -19.25
CA ILE A 91 18.12 -6.34 -18.90
C ILE A 91 19.44 -5.61 -18.62
N ARG A 92 20.38 -6.24 -17.89
CA ARG A 92 21.72 -5.66 -17.66
C ARG A 92 22.46 -5.39 -18.96
N MET A 93 22.44 -6.36 -19.87
CA MET A 93 23.04 -6.20 -21.18
C MET A 93 22.37 -5.06 -21.98
N ARG A 94 21.05 -4.91 -21.87
CA ARG A 94 20.32 -3.84 -22.55
C ARG A 94 20.64 -2.46 -21.97
N LEU A 95 20.78 -2.36 -20.66
CA LEU A 95 21.22 -1.13 -19.97
C LEU A 95 22.65 -0.74 -20.39
N ALA A 96 23.55 -1.71 -20.50
CA ALA A 96 24.94 -1.49 -20.91
C ALA A 96 25.11 -1.16 -22.40
N ASN A 97 24.33 -1.80 -23.29
CA ASN A 97 24.51 -1.72 -24.74
C ASN A 97 23.62 -0.69 -25.45
N ALA A 98 22.71 -0.04 -24.73
CA ALA A 98 21.82 0.95 -25.32
C ALA A 98 22.62 2.14 -25.87
N SER A 99 22.49 2.38 -27.17
CA SER A 99 23.34 3.33 -27.90
C SER A 99 22.95 4.78 -27.71
N LYS A 100 21.70 5.04 -27.27
CA LYS A 100 21.17 6.38 -27.04
C LYS A 100 20.86 6.56 -25.55
N PRO A 101 21.27 7.68 -24.94
CA PRO A 101 20.89 8.05 -23.58
C PRO A 101 19.39 7.99 -23.31
N LEU A 102 18.57 8.39 -24.29
CA LEU A 102 17.12 8.39 -24.16
C LEU A 102 16.56 6.97 -23.98
N ASP A 103 17.07 6.01 -24.75
CA ASP A 103 16.63 4.60 -24.68
C ASP A 103 17.01 3.97 -23.32
N GLN A 104 18.15 4.37 -22.74
CA GLN A 104 18.54 3.97 -21.38
C GLN A 104 17.57 4.52 -20.33
N LEU A 105 17.25 5.82 -20.41
CA LEU A 105 16.34 6.47 -19.46
C LEU A 105 14.92 5.91 -19.54
N GLU A 106 14.41 5.60 -20.74
CA GLU A 106 13.10 4.95 -20.91
C GLU A 106 13.07 3.56 -20.27
N LEU A 107 14.14 2.78 -20.41
CA LEU A 107 14.26 1.48 -19.77
C LEU A 107 14.29 1.62 -18.24
N ILE A 108 15.02 2.61 -17.71
CA ILE A 108 15.07 2.90 -16.27
C ILE A 108 13.68 3.29 -15.74
N ASP A 109 12.96 4.20 -16.42
CA ASP A 109 11.59 4.58 -16.04
C ASP A 109 10.67 3.36 -15.99
N THR A 110 10.74 2.51 -17.03
CA THR A 110 9.94 1.28 -17.10
C THR A 110 10.24 0.35 -15.92
N LEU A 111 11.53 0.15 -15.58
CA LEU A 111 11.92 -0.68 -14.44
C LEU A 111 11.43 -0.11 -13.11
N GLN A 112 11.47 1.21 -12.92
CA GLN A 112 10.97 1.88 -11.72
C GLN A 112 9.45 1.73 -11.59
N ARG A 113 8.70 1.96 -12.67
CA ARG A 113 7.23 1.83 -12.69
C ARG A 113 6.76 0.38 -12.47
N LEU A 114 7.56 -0.60 -12.88
CA LEU A 114 7.32 -2.02 -12.62
C LEU A 114 7.74 -2.46 -11.20
N GLY A 115 8.39 -1.60 -10.42
CA GLY A 115 8.93 -1.95 -9.10
C GLY A 115 10.10 -2.94 -9.18
N LEU A 116 10.84 -2.96 -10.29
CA LEU A 116 11.98 -3.85 -10.53
C LEU A 116 13.34 -3.15 -10.40
N SER A 117 13.36 -1.83 -10.23
CA SER A 117 14.57 -1.01 -10.15
C SER A 117 15.55 -1.46 -9.06
N TYR A 118 15.06 -2.01 -7.95
CA TYR A 118 15.90 -2.49 -6.85
C TYR A 118 16.85 -3.64 -7.21
N HIS A 119 16.65 -4.29 -8.36
CA HIS A 119 17.56 -5.32 -8.86
C HIS A 119 18.75 -4.77 -9.66
N PHE A 120 18.72 -3.49 -10.00
CA PHE A 120 19.65 -2.83 -10.93
C PHE A 120 20.17 -1.50 -10.38
N VAL A 121 20.30 -1.37 -9.05
CA VAL A 121 20.63 -0.10 -8.40
C VAL A 121 21.96 0.44 -8.90
N ASP A 122 22.98 -0.41 -8.97
CA ASP A 122 24.33 -0.04 -9.39
C ASP A 122 24.36 0.38 -10.87
N GLU A 123 23.65 -0.34 -11.74
CA GLU A 123 23.56 -0.01 -13.16
C GLU A 123 22.84 1.33 -13.38
N ILE A 124 21.74 1.57 -12.66
CA ILE A 124 20.98 2.82 -12.73
C ILE A 124 21.83 4.00 -12.27
N GLU A 125 22.50 3.88 -11.11
CA GLU A 125 23.36 4.95 -10.59
C GLU A 125 24.50 5.27 -11.55
N SER A 126 25.18 4.25 -12.06
CA SER A 126 26.28 4.40 -13.03
C SER A 126 25.85 5.12 -14.31
N ILE A 127 24.69 4.74 -14.88
CA ILE A 127 24.16 5.38 -16.09
C ILE A 127 23.82 6.85 -15.81
N LEU A 128 23.07 7.13 -14.74
CA LEU A 128 22.66 8.50 -14.43
C LEU A 128 23.87 9.41 -14.18
N LYS A 129 24.89 8.90 -13.49
CA LYS A 129 26.15 9.62 -13.28
C LYS A 129 26.88 9.91 -14.60
N SER A 130 27.00 8.90 -15.45
CA SER A 130 27.68 9.03 -16.75
C SER A 130 26.99 10.09 -17.63
N LEU A 131 25.66 10.09 -17.67
CA LEU A 131 24.88 11.07 -18.41
C LEU A 131 25.04 12.50 -17.86
N PHE A 132 25.14 12.64 -16.54
CA PHE A 132 25.37 13.93 -15.91
C PHE A 132 26.76 14.49 -16.26
N ASP A 133 27.79 13.65 -16.18
CA ASP A 133 29.17 14.04 -16.48
C ASP A 133 29.35 14.42 -17.97
N GLU A 134 28.75 13.66 -18.89
CA GLU A 134 28.76 13.97 -20.33
C GLU A 134 28.14 15.35 -20.65
N ASN A 135 27.01 15.69 -20.03
CA ASN A 135 26.37 16.99 -20.23
C ASN A 135 27.23 18.15 -19.71
N HIS A 136 27.93 17.95 -18.60
CA HIS A 136 28.84 18.97 -18.05
C HIS A 136 30.05 19.23 -18.96
N ILE A 137 30.59 18.20 -19.62
CA ILE A 137 31.71 18.37 -20.56
C ILE A 137 31.29 19.17 -21.79
N GLN A 138 30.09 18.94 -22.33
CA GLN A 138 29.62 19.67 -23.52
C GLN A 138 29.40 21.17 -23.23
N ASN A 139 28.93 21.51 -22.03
CA ASN A 139 28.66 22.91 -21.65
C ASN A 139 29.91 23.74 -21.32
N THR A 140 31.06 23.11 -21.07
CA THR A 140 32.32 23.81 -20.74
C THR A 140 33.25 24.01 -21.94
N LYS A 141 32.92 23.41 -23.09
CA LYS A 141 33.69 23.51 -24.34
C LYS A 141 33.09 24.51 -25.34
N THR A 142 32.07 25.26 -24.92
CA THR A 142 31.43 26.34 -25.69
C THR A 142 31.84 27.67 -25.10
#